data_AF-A0A7V8WZP9-F1
#
_entry.id   AF-A0A7V8WZP9-F1
#
_cell.length_a   1.000
_cell.length_b   1.000
_cell.length_c   1.000
_cell.angle_alpha   90.00
_cell.angle_beta   90.00
_cell.angle_gamma   90.00
#
_symmetry.space_group_name_H-M   'P 1'
#
loop_
_entity.id
_entity.type
_entity.pdbx_description
1 polymer ?
#
loop_
_entity_poly.entity_id
_entity_poly.type
_entity_poly.pdbx_seq_one_letter_code
_entity_poly.pdbx_strand_id
1 'polypeptide(L)'
;MDADEFRVAAHELVEWCASYMESVDDVAVGPAVAPGWVRGQLPPSPPARGERWADVLADLDRVVLPGVTHWQSPRFMAYFPGNMTAAAVLGELAIATLGQQGMLWATSPVATELEQHVCDWLVELLGLPAA
;
A
#
# COMPACT_ATOMS: atom_id res chain seq x y z
N MET A 1 -0.58 11.12 -17.39
CA MET A 1 -1.19 9.80 -17.26
C MET A 1 -2.66 9.94 -17.59
N ASP A 2 -3.08 9.45 -18.75
CA ASP A 2 -4.47 9.21 -19.07
C ASP A 2 -4.92 7.82 -18.59
N ALA A 3 -6.15 7.40 -18.92
CA ALA A 3 -6.71 6.12 -18.47
C ALA A 3 -6.02 4.90 -19.09
N ASP A 4 -5.49 5.02 -20.31
CA ASP A 4 -4.81 3.92 -20.98
C ASP A 4 -3.38 3.76 -20.45
N GLU A 5 -2.68 4.87 -20.25
CA GLU A 5 -1.40 4.90 -19.55
C GLU A 5 -1.54 4.36 -18.11
N PHE A 6 -2.62 4.73 -17.40
CA PHE A 6 -2.90 4.22 -16.05
C PHE A 6 -3.12 2.71 -16.06
N ARG A 7 -3.88 2.18 -17.02
CA ARG A 7 -4.14 0.73 -17.09
C ARG A 7 -2.83 -0.06 -17.20
N VAL A 8 -1.94 0.37 -18.09
CA VAL A 8 -0.62 -0.27 -18.25
C VAL A 8 0.17 -0.16 -16.95
N ALA A 9 0.30 1.04 -16.38
CA ALA A 9 1.07 1.27 -15.16
C ALA A 9 0.52 0.47 -13.95
N ALA A 10 -0.80 0.41 -13.81
CA ALA A 10 -1.46 -0.33 -12.74
C ALA A 10 -1.24 -1.84 -12.87
N HIS A 11 -1.29 -2.40 -14.08
CA HIS A 11 -0.97 -3.82 -14.28
C HIS A 11 0.48 -4.15 -13.93
N GLU A 12 1.42 -3.30 -14.32
CA GLU A 12 2.84 -3.46 -13.96
C GLU A 12 3.06 -3.38 -12.44
N LEU A 13 2.39 -2.45 -11.75
CA LEU A 13 2.47 -2.35 -10.28
C LEU A 13 1.84 -3.56 -9.59
N VAL A 14 0.71 -4.06 -10.09
CA VAL A 14 0.04 -5.25 -9.52
C VAL A 14 0.93 -6.48 -9.69
N GLU A 15 1.60 -6.63 -10.83
CA GLU A 15 2.56 -7.71 -11.06
C GLU A 15 3.75 -7.61 -10.10
N TRP A 16 4.28 -6.40 -9.88
CA TRP A 16 5.33 -6.14 -8.89
C TRP A 16 4.86 -6.51 -7.47
N CYS A 17 3.65 -6.11 -7.07
CA CYS A 17 3.08 -6.44 -5.78
C CYS A 17 2.92 -7.96 -5.59
N ALA A 18 2.43 -8.68 -6.60
CA ALA A 18 2.28 -10.13 -6.55
C ALA A 18 3.65 -10.82 -6.42
N SER A 19 4.62 -10.42 -7.23
CA SER A 19 6.01 -10.90 -7.15
C SER A 19 6.63 -10.67 -5.77
N TYR A 20 6.37 -9.52 -5.14
CA TYR A 20 6.81 -9.25 -3.78
C TYR A 20 6.14 -10.19 -2.76
N MET A 21 4.81 -10.39 -2.85
CA MET A 21 4.08 -11.28 -1.95
C MET A 21 4.58 -12.74 -2.03
N GLU A 22 4.97 -13.20 -3.22
CA GLU A 22 5.52 -14.54 -3.45
C GLU A 22 6.95 -14.71 -2.92
N SER A 23 7.76 -13.64 -2.94
CA SER A 23 9.19 -13.69 -2.63
C SER A 23 9.56 -13.22 -1.21
N VAL A 24 8.63 -12.62 -0.47
CA VAL A 24 8.90 -12.08 0.88
C VAL A 24 9.41 -13.13 1.88
N ASP A 25 9.13 -14.40 1.61
CA ASP A 25 9.57 -15.55 2.39
C ASP A 25 11.05 -15.90 2.15
N ASP A 26 11.66 -15.42 1.07
CA ASP A 26 13.03 -15.74 0.67
C ASP A 26 14.04 -14.62 0.99
N VAL A 27 13.55 -13.43 1.33
CA VAL A 27 14.40 -12.27 1.65
C VAL A 27 14.73 -12.19 3.14
N ALA A 28 15.86 -11.54 3.46
CA ALA A 28 16.23 -11.26 4.84
C ALA A 28 15.22 -10.27 5.46
N VAL A 29 14.75 -10.55 6.68
CA VAL A 29 13.71 -9.76 7.35
C VAL A 29 14.11 -8.30 7.56
N GLY A 30 15.35 -8.08 8.02
CA GLY A 30 15.87 -6.75 8.33
C GLY A 30 16.61 -6.13 7.13
N PRO A 31 16.57 -4.80 6.98
CA PRO A 31 17.27 -4.11 5.91
C PRO A 31 18.79 -4.18 6.10
N ALA A 32 19.52 -4.26 4.99
CA ALA A 32 20.99 -4.33 4.98
C ALA A 32 21.65 -2.96 4.72
N VAL A 33 20.98 -1.86 5.10
CA VAL A 33 21.43 -0.48 4.80
C VAL A 33 21.61 0.35 6.06
N ALA A 34 22.48 1.36 5.98
CA ALA A 34 22.71 2.32 7.07
C ALA A 34 21.71 3.49 7.04
N PRO A 35 21.48 4.19 8.17
CA PRO A 35 20.68 5.41 8.20
C PRO A 35 21.16 6.43 7.16
N GLY A 36 20.22 6.98 6.38
CA GLY A 36 20.51 7.92 5.30
C GLY A 36 20.81 7.30 3.94
N TRP A 37 20.99 5.97 3.84
CA TRP A 37 21.28 5.30 2.56
C TRP A 37 20.19 5.55 1.50
N VAL A 38 18.91 5.32 1.83
CA VAL A 38 17.77 5.52 0.91
C VAL A 38 17.74 6.96 0.40
N ARG A 39 17.85 7.94 1.32
CA ARG A 39 17.91 9.37 0.95
C ARG A 39 19.09 9.67 0.03
N GLY A 40 20.24 9.04 0.25
CA GLY A 40 21.43 9.21 -0.58
C GLY A 40 21.30 8.62 -1.99
N GLN A 41 20.34 7.73 -2.24
CA GLN A 41 20.03 7.21 -3.58
C GLN A 41 19.13 8.14 -4.41
N LEU A 42 18.48 9.12 -3.76
CA LEU A 42 17.52 10.01 -4.39
C LEU A 42 18.17 11.35 -4.77
N PRO A 43 17.64 12.05 -5.79
CA PRO A 43 18.09 13.40 -6.14
C PRO A 43 17.96 14.37 -4.96
N PRO A 44 18.88 15.35 -4.81
CA PRO A 44 18.83 16.32 -3.72
C PRO A 44 17.69 17.37 -3.88
N SER A 45 16.98 17.37 -5.01
CA SER A 45 15.91 18.29 -5.33
C SER A 45 14.87 17.59 -6.21
N PRO A 46 13.58 17.96 -6.13
CA PRO A 46 12.55 17.34 -6.95
C PRO A 46 12.80 17.59 -8.44
N PRO A 47 12.46 16.62 -9.31
CA PRO A 47 12.65 16.79 -10.74
C PRO A 47 11.72 17.89 -11.27
N ALA A 48 12.23 18.75 -12.16
CA ALA A 48 11.45 19.85 -12.73
C ALA A 48 10.35 19.39 -13.71
N ARG A 49 10.40 18.13 -14.14
CA ARG A 49 9.46 17.48 -15.03
C ARG A 49 9.18 16.07 -14.53
N GLY A 50 8.02 15.53 -14.86
CA GLY A 50 7.71 14.13 -14.56
C GLY A 50 8.69 13.18 -15.23
N GLU A 51 8.98 12.08 -14.53
CA GLU A 51 9.80 10.97 -15.02
C GLU A 51 8.92 9.91 -15.68
N ARG A 52 9.54 8.97 -16.41
CA ARG A 52 8.78 7.87 -17.00
C ARG A 52 8.36 6.93 -15.88
N TRP A 53 7.15 6.38 -15.98
CA TRP A 53 6.63 5.42 -15.02
C TRP A 53 7.58 4.24 -14.77
N ALA A 54 8.17 3.68 -15.83
CA ALA A 54 9.13 2.58 -15.71
C ALA A 54 10.36 2.91 -14.85
N ASP A 55 10.82 4.17 -14.86
CA ASP A 55 11.95 4.60 -14.04
C ASP A 55 11.54 4.66 -12.55
N VAL A 56 10.32 5.16 -12.27
CA VAL A 56 9.75 5.20 -10.91
C VAL A 56 9.49 3.79 -10.36
N LEU A 57 8.96 2.90 -11.19
CA LEU A 57 8.72 1.51 -10.81
C LEU A 57 10.04 0.79 -10.48
N ALA A 58 11.08 0.97 -11.30
CA ALA A 58 12.40 0.40 -11.06
C ALA A 58 13.06 0.93 -9.77
N ASP A 59 12.71 2.14 -9.34
CA ASP A 59 13.18 2.70 -8.08
C ASP A 59 12.56 2.03 -6.84
N LEU A 60 11.42 1.33 -6.97
CA LEU A 60 10.93 0.47 -5.90
C LEU A 60 11.94 -0.63 -5.58
N ASP A 61 12.50 -1.30 -6.59
CA ASP A 61 13.50 -2.36 -6.39
C ASP A 61 14.87 -1.81 -6.00
N ARG A 62 15.29 -0.72 -6.66
CA ARG A 62 16.65 -0.17 -6.52
C ARG A 62 16.83 0.63 -5.23
N VAL A 63 15.80 1.35 -4.79
CA VAL A 63 15.90 2.36 -3.72
C VAL A 63 15.05 2.00 -2.52
N VAL A 64 13.80 1.56 -2.74
CA VAL A 64 12.86 1.31 -1.63
C VAL A 64 13.14 -0.04 -0.98
N LEU A 65 13.07 -1.13 -1.74
CA LEU A 65 13.11 -2.50 -1.25
C LEU A 65 14.33 -2.83 -0.38
N PRO A 66 15.57 -2.39 -0.70
CA PRO A 66 16.74 -2.66 0.14
C PRO A 66 16.67 -2.02 1.53
N GLY A 67 15.86 -0.96 1.68
CA GLY A 67 15.62 -0.26 2.94
C GLY A 67 14.38 -0.76 3.70
N VAL A 68 13.60 -1.69 3.13
CA VAL A 68 12.39 -2.22 3.76
C VAL A 68 12.76 -3.22 4.86
N THR A 69 12.10 -3.09 6.01
CA THR A 69 11.97 -4.21 6.95
C THR A 69 10.75 -5.01 6.53
N HIS A 70 10.91 -6.30 6.25
CA HIS A 70 9.84 -7.11 5.68
C HIS A 70 8.89 -7.64 6.75
N TRP A 71 7.96 -6.79 7.19
CA TRP A 71 6.95 -7.12 8.21
C TRP A 71 6.05 -8.31 7.84
N GLN A 72 5.82 -8.53 6.54
CA GLN A 72 5.03 -9.65 6.05
C GLN A 72 5.81 -10.98 5.97
N SER A 73 7.11 -10.97 6.23
CA SER A 73 7.90 -12.21 6.21
C SER A 73 7.44 -13.14 7.34
N PRO A 74 7.27 -14.45 7.11
CA PRO A 74 6.94 -15.43 8.15
C PRO A 74 8.07 -15.60 9.17
N ARG A 75 9.22 -14.96 8.95
CA ARG A 75 10.35 -14.93 9.89
C ARG A 75 10.39 -13.65 10.73
N PHE A 76 9.48 -12.68 10.52
CA PHE A 76 9.38 -11.48 11.34
C PHE A 76 8.62 -11.77 12.64
N MET A 77 9.35 -11.75 13.77
CA MET A 77 8.82 -12.09 15.11
C MET A 77 8.95 -10.94 16.11
N ALA A 78 9.12 -9.70 15.64
CA ALA A 78 9.26 -8.53 16.48
C ALA A 78 7.91 -7.79 16.65
N TYR A 79 7.76 -7.06 17.76
CA TYR A 79 6.61 -6.17 18.02
C TYR A 79 5.23 -6.86 17.91
N PHE A 80 4.30 -6.25 17.17
CA PHE A 80 2.99 -6.78 16.80
C PHE A 80 2.89 -6.85 15.27
N PRO A 81 2.10 -7.77 14.69
CA PRO A 81 2.04 -7.94 13.26
C PRO A 81 1.46 -6.71 12.56
N GLY A 82 2.14 -6.25 11.50
CA GLY A 82 1.52 -5.40 10.49
C GLY A 82 0.68 -6.31 9.60
N ASN A 83 -0.64 -6.34 9.82
CA ASN A 83 -1.50 -7.22 9.04
C ASN A 83 -1.76 -6.62 7.66
N MET A 84 -1.66 -7.46 6.63
CA MET A 84 -1.99 -7.12 5.25
C MET A 84 -2.69 -8.32 4.60
N THR A 85 -3.71 -8.06 3.79
CA THR A 85 -4.32 -9.05 2.92
C THR A 85 -4.40 -8.51 1.50
N ALA A 86 -4.34 -9.38 0.49
CA ALA A 86 -4.48 -8.96 -0.91
C ALA A 86 -5.80 -8.22 -1.16
N ALA A 87 -6.88 -8.62 -0.47
CA ALA A 87 -8.17 -7.95 -0.54
C ALA A 87 -8.12 -6.51 0.01
N ALA A 88 -7.41 -6.27 1.12
CA ALA A 88 -7.24 -4.93 1.68
C ALA A 88 -6.44 -4.02 0.73
N VAL A 89 -5.38 -4.54 0.09
CA VAL A 89 -4.58 -3.78 -0.89
C VAL A 89 -5.44 -3.35 -2.09
N LEU A 90 -6.29 -4.25 -2.62
CA LEU A 90 -7.22 -3.90 -3.69
C LEU A 90 -8.28 -2.89 -3.24
N GLY A 91 -8.72 -2.98 -1.98
CA GLY A 91 -9.59 -1.98 -1.35
C GLY A 91 -8.96 -0.59 -1.34
N GLU A 92 -7.70 -0.48 -0.93
CA GLU A 92 -6.94 0.77 -0.94
C GLU A 92 -6.80 1.36 -2.35
N LEU A 93 -6.54 0.53 -3.35
CA LEU A 93 -6.49 0.96 -4.75
C LEU A 93 -7.84 1.57 -5.19
N ALA A 94 -8.95 0.94 -4.82
CA ALA A 94 -10.28 1.44 -5.13
C ALA A 94 -10.60 2.75 -4.40
N ILE A 95 -10.27 2.85 -3.10
CA ILE A 95 -10.45 4.06 -2.29
C ILE A 95 -9.66 5.22 -2.89
N ALA A 96 -8.39 5.00 -3.21
CA ALA A 96 -7.54 6.02 -3.84
C ALA A 96 -8.08 6.48 -5.19
N THR A 97 -8.63 5.57 -6.00
CA THR A 97 -9.23 5.88 -7.30
C THR A 97 -10.50 6.73 -7.17
N LEU A 98 -11.35 6.44 -6.17
CA LEU A 98 -12.58 7.19 -5.97
C LEU A 98 -12.34 8.60 -5.41
N GLY A 99 -11.21 8.84 -4.73
CA GLY A 99 -10.80 10.16 -4.26
C GLY A 99 -11.83 10.85 -3.35
N GLN A 100 -12.62 10.07 -2.61
CA GLN A 100 -13.75 10.58 -1.84
C GLN A 100 -13.29 11.33 -0.59
N GLN A 101 -14.05 12.38 -0.22
CA GLN A 101 -13.83 13.11 1.02
C GLN A 101 -15.09 13.02 1.90
N GLY A 102 -15.12 12.03 2.79
CA GLY A 102 -16.27 11.68 3.64
C GLY A 102 -16.46 12.56 4.89
N MET A 103 -16.26 13.88 4.81
CA MET A 103 -16.39 14.78 5.97
C MET A 103 -17.82 14.91 6.49
N LEU A 104 -18.81 14.82 5.59
CA LEU A 104 -20.23 14.89 5.89
C LEU A 104 -20.95 13.88 4.99
N TRP A 105 -22.14 13.43 5.41
CA TRP A 105 -22.95 12.53 4.57
C TRP A 105 -23.15 13.09 3.15
N ALA A 106 -23.41 14.39 3.01
CA ALA A 106 -23.60 15.03 1.71
C ALA A 106 -22.35 15.02 0.81
N THR A 107 -21.15 14.87 1.37
CA THR A 107 -19.90 14.84 0.58
C THR A 107 -19.50 13.43 0.16
N SER A 108 -20.03 12.38 0.81
CA SER A 108 -19.99 11.00 0.32
C SER A 108 -20.96 10.11 1.13
N PRO A 109 -22.21 9.91 0.66
CA PRO A 109 -23.18 9.07 1.37
C PRO A 109 -22.70 7.63 1.53
N VAL A 110 -22.07 7.09 0.48
CA VAL A 110 -21.51 5.74 0.48
C VAL A 110 -20.44 5.56 1.54
N ALA A 111 -19.58 6.56 1.78
CA ALA A 111 -18.56 6.47 2.81
C ALA A 111 -19.19 6.36 4.21
N THR A 112 -20.24 7.14 4.49
CA THR A 112 -20.92 7.12 5.79
C THR A 112 -21.69 5.82 6.00
N GLU A 113 -22.55 5.45 5.05
CA GLU A 113 -23.46 4.31 5.22
C GLU A 113 -22.72 2.96 5.18
N LEU A 114 -21.69 2.82 4.32
CA LEU A 114 -20.90 1.60 4.28
C LEU A 114 -20.04 1.43 5.54
N GLU A 115 -19.45 2.51 6.06
CA GLU A 115 -18.70 2.46 7.32
C GLU A 115 -19.58 2.01 8.48
N GLN A 116 -20.77 2.63 8.63
CA GLN A 116 -21.72 2.24 9.66
C GLN A 116 -22.11 0.77 9.54
N HIS A 117 -22.44 0.31 8.33
CA HIS A 117 -22.85 -1.07 8.12
C HIS A 117 -21.75 -2.09 8.44
N VAL A 118 -20.51 -1.82 8.05
CA VAL A 118 -19.37 -2.71 8.35
C VAL A 118 -19.01 -2.66 9.84
N CYS A 119 -19.18 -1.53 10.51
CA CYS A 119 -19.06 -1.43 11.97
C CYS A 119 -20.13 -2.27 12.68
N ASP A 120 -21.36 -2.30 12.19
CA ASP A 120 -22.41 -3.17 12.74
C ASP A 120 -22.03 -4.66 12.60
N TRP A 121 -21.45 -5.06 11.46
CA TRP A 121 -20.90 -6.42 11.30
C TRP A 121 -19.78 -6.69 12.30
N LEU A 122 -18.91 -5.71 12.57
CA LEU A 122 -17.83 -5.88 13.55
C LEU A 122 -18.38 -6.05 14.97
N VAL A 123 -19.43 -5.33 15.33
CA VAL A 123 -20.15 -5.51 16.62
C VAL A 123 -20.66 -6.95 16.75
N GLU A 124 -21.30 -7.48 15.70
CA GLU A 124 -21.77 -8.87 15.67
C GLU A 124 -20.60 -9.87 15.80
N LEU A 125 -19.55 -9.70 15.00
CA LEU A 125 -18.37 -10.59 14.98
C LEU A 125 -17.64 -10.62 16.33
N LEU A 126 -17.64 -9.52 17.07
CA LEU A 126 -17.03 -9.41 18.39
C LEU A 126 -17.98 -9.88 19.52
N GLY A 127 -19.24 -10.20 19.22
CA GLY A 127 -20.24 -10.59 20.21
C GLY A 127 -20.59 -9.46 21.18
N LEU A 128 -20.50 -8.20 20.73
CA LEU A 128 -20.80 -7.04 21.55
C LEU A 128 -22.32 -6.87 21.72
N PRO A 129 -22.79 -6.28 22.84
CA PRO A 129 -24.21 -5.99 23.04
C PRO A 129 -24.74 -5.03 21.96
N ALA A 130 -26.00 -5.21 21.57
CA ALA A 130 -26.71 -4.22 20.77
C ALA A 130 -26.90 -2.91 21.56
N ALA A 131 -26.89 -1.79 20.83
CA ALA A 131 -27.15 -0.46 21.36
C ALA A 131 -28.63 -0.24 21.70
#